data_AF-A0A958N6J6-F1
#
_entry.id   AF-A0A958N6J6-F1
#
_cell.length_a   1.000
_cell.length_b   1.000
_cell.length_c   1.000
_cell.angle_alpha   90.00
_cell.angle_beta   90.00
_cell.angle_gamma   90.00
#
_symmetry.space_group_name_H-M   'P 1'
#
loop_
_entity.id
_entity.type
_entity.pdbx_description
1 polymer ?
#
loop_
_entity_poly.entity_id
_entity_poly.type
_entity_poly.pdbx_seq_one_letter_code
_entity_poly.pdbx_strand_id
1 'polypeptide(L)'
;ILLVAAAGNEQSFADKKPYYPASYNLKNILSVAAIDEKNQLAEFSNYGKKNVDIAGPGVKIWSSLPGNKYGYLSGTSQATAYLTGVAALLLQQNPGLHDPEQVIQRIQISRKKVQKLEEKTQFSGIANTQKSLSLQAETNSLNGGFTQHHGIMKNWFLLNSKDSILNFK
;
A
#
# COMPACT_ATOMS: atom_id res chain seq x y z
N ILE A 1 0.71 -6.03 -15.54
CA ILE A 1 0.13 -6.90 -14.49
C ILE A 1 0.68 -6.43 -13.14
N LEU A 2 -0.18 -6.18 -12.17
CA LEU A 2 0.18 -5.95 -10.76
C LEU A 2 0.08 -7.27 -9.99
N LEU A 3 1.11 -7.63 -9.23
CA LEU A 3 1.10 -8.79 -8.32
C LEU A 3 1.03 -8.30 -6.88
N VAL A 4 -0.10 -8.54 -6.21
CA VAL A 4 -0.24 -8.27 -4.77
C VAL A 4 0.10 -9.57 -4.04
N ALA A 5 1.13 -9.54 -3.20
CA ALA A 5 1.70 -10.74 -2.58
C ALA A 5 1.70 -10.65 -1.06
N ALA A 6 1.30 -11.74 -0.42
CA ALA A 6 1.30 -11.86 1.04
C ALA A 6 2.73 -11.94 1.58
N ALA A 7 3.04 -11.17 2.63
CA ALA A 7 4.36 -11.16 3.24
C ALA A 7 4.71 -12.48 3.97
N GLY A 8 3.71 -13.30 4.32
CA GLY A 8 3.87 -14.55 5.08
C GLY A 8 3.43 -14.42 6.54
N ASN A 9 3.22 -15.56 7.21
CA ASN A 9 2.61 -15.67 8.55
C ASN A 9 3.56 -16.31 9.59
N GLU A 10 4.87 -16.16 9.43
CA GLU A 10 5.91 -16.82 10.23
C GLU A 10 6.57 -15.89 11.28
N GLN A 11 6.00 -14.72 11.55
CA GLN A 11 6.57 -13.68 12.44
C GLN A 11 8.03 -13.32 12.08
N SER A 12 8.40 -13.50 10.81
CA SER A 12 9.77 -13.46 10.36
C SER A 12 10.17 -12.08 9.84
N PHE A 13 11.44 -11.71 10.07
CA PHE A 13 12.01 -10.48 9.55
C PHE A 13 12.47 -10.68 8.10
N ALA A 14 11.64 -10.24 7.16
CA ALA A 14 11.79 -10.44 5.72
C ALA A 14 13.06 -9.80 5.15
N ASP A 15 13.60 -8.73 5.77
CA ASP A 15 14.84 -8.09 5.32
C ASP A 15 16.08 -8.97 5.57
N LYS A 16 15.99 -9.98 6.46
CA LYS A 16 17.04 -10.99 6.67
C LYS A 16 16.66 -12.36 6.09
N LYS A 17 15.37 -12.70 6.09
CA LYS A 17 14.83 -13.96 5.59
C LYS A 17 13.73 -13.67 4.56
N PRO A 18 14.09 -13.40 3.30
CA PRO A 18 13.11 -13.06 2.26
C PRO A 18 12.01 -14.11 2.13
N TYR A 19 10.78 -13.65 1.94
CA TYR A 19 9.60 -14.50 1.69
C TYR A 19 9.13 -14.28 0.26
N TYR A 20 9.15 -15.32 -0.56
CA TYR A 20 8.82 -15.23 -1.98
C TYR A 20 7.38 -15.67 -2.25
N PRO A 21 6.68 -15.04 -3.21
CA PRO A 21 7.17 -14.03 -4.15
C PRO A 21 7.24 -12.60 -3.60
N ALA A 22 6.77 -12.33 -2.38
CA ALA A 22 6.60 -10.96 -1.85
C ALA A 22 7.90 -10.15 -1.74
N SER A 23 9.05 -10.81 -1.55
CA SER A 23 10.37 -10.16 -1.42
C SER A 23 11.14 -10.06 -2.73
N TYR A 24 10.54 -10.37 -3.88
CA TYR A 24 11.17 -10.06 -5.16
C TYR A 24 11.24 -8.54 -5.36
N ASN A 25 12.42 -8.03 -5.73
CA ASN A 25 12.64 -6.62 -6.04
C ASN A 25 12.14 -6.28 -7.46
N LEU A 26 10.83 -6.39 -7.68
CA LEU A 26 10.18 -6.07 -8.95
C LEU A 26 9.16 -4.94 -8.73
N LYS A 27 9.18 -3.95 -9.63
CA LYS A 27 8.36 -2.73 -9.57
C LYS A 27 6.84 -2.97 -9.65
N ASN A 28 6.43 -4.17 -10.04
CA ASN A 28 5.04 -4.55 -10.17
C ASN A 28 4.56 -5.48 -9.05
N ILE A 29 5.33 -5.64 -7.97
CA ILE A 29 4.94 -6.40 -6.79
C ILE A 29 4.59 -5.45 -5.65
N LEU A 30 3.45 -5.71 -5.00
CA LEU A 30 3.05 -5.06 -3.76
C LEU A 30 3.04 -6.10 -2.64
N SER A 31 4.02 -6.03 -1.74
CA SER A 31 4.19 -6.90 -0.59
C SER A 31 3.35 -6.43 0.61
N VAL A 32 2.48 -7.31 1.13
CA VAL A 32 1.43 -6.94 2.08
C VAL A 32 1.55 -7.68 3.41
N ALA A 33 1.79 -6.92 4.48
CA ALA A 33 1.69 -7.37 5.87
C ALA A 33 0.23 -7.32 6.39
N ALA A 34 -0.02 -8.01 7.49
CA ALA A 34 -1.31 -8.03 8.17
C ALA A 34 -1.31 -7.12 9.40
N ILE A 35 -2.39 -6.39 9.61
CA ILE A 35 -2.68 -5.65 10.85
C ILE A 35 -4.01 -6.06 11.47
N ASP A 36 -4.15 -5.77 12.76
CA ASP A 36 -5.40 -5.84 13.50
C ASP A 36 -6.22 -4.54 13.43
N GLU A 37 -7.41 -4.57 14.05
CA GLU A 37 -8.33 -3.43 14.15
C GLU A 37 -7.73 -2.20 14.88
N LYS A 38 -6.65 -2.40 15.66
CA LYS A 38 -5.92 -1.36 16.39
C LYS A 38 -4.73 -0.82 15.61
N ASN A 39 -4.63 -1.18 14.32
CA ASN A 39 -3.52 -0.88 13.41
C ASN A 39 -2.17 -1.38 13.93
N GLN A 40 -2.17 -2.45 14.70
CA GLN A 40 -0.95 -3.13 15.14
C GLN A 40 -0.60 -4.20 14.11
N LEU A 41 0.68 -4.37 13.82
CA LEU A 41 1.15 -5.51 13.04
C LEU A 41 0.65 -6.79 13.73
N ALA A 42 0.01 -7.67 12.97
CA ALA A 42 -0.45 -8.95 13.50
C ALA A 42 0.76 -9.77 13.99
N GLU A 43 0.63 -10.45 15.12
CA GLU A 43 1.74 -11.19 15.74
C GLU A 43 2.38 -12.22 14.79
N PHE A 44 1.57 -12.86 13.94
CA PHE A 44 2.04 -13.81 12.95
C PHE A 44 2.66 -13.14 11.70
N SER A 45 2.42 -11.86 11.43
CA SER A 45 2.81 -11.25 10.15
C SER A 45 4.32 -11.18 10.02
N ASN A 46 4.84 -11.60 8.87
CA ASN A 46 6.18 -11.20 8.46
C ASN A 46 6.23 -9.69 8.25
N TYR A 47 7.43 -9.13 8.44
CA TYR A 47 7.67 -7.68 8.37
C TYR A 47 9.08 -7.38 7.89
N GLY A 48 9.31 -6.19 7.36
CA GLY A 48 10.61 -5.74 6.87
C GLY A 48 10.49 -4.38 6.21
N LYS A 49 11.42 -3.47 6.53
CA LYS A 49 11.39 -2.11 5.97
C LYS A 49 11.78 -2.09 4.49
N LYS A 50 12.50 -3.11 4.02
CA LYS A 50 12.95 -3.20 2.63
C LYS A 50 12.08 -4.16 1.80
N ASN A 51 11.63 -5.25 2.40
CA ASN A 51 10.96 -6.34 1.68
C ASN A 51 9.44 -6.42 1.90
N VAL A 52 8.85 -5.50 2.68
CA VAL A 52 7.40 -5.40 2.88
C VAL A 52 6.95 -3.97 2.66
N ASP A 53 6.04 -3.73 1.71
CA ASP A 53 5.65 -2.39 1.31
C ASP A 53 4.69 -1.75 2.31
N ILE A 54 3.55 -2.42 2.52
CA ILE A 54 2.38 -1.84 3.19
C ILE A 54 1.69 -2.90 4.04
N ALA A 55 0.80 -2.47 4.95
CA ALA A 55 -0.06 -3.37 5.68
C ALA A 55 -1.55 -3.19 5.30
N GLY A 56 -2.31 -4.27 5.47
CA GLY A 56 -3.77 -4.28 5.31
C GLY A 56 -4.46 -5.04 6.45
N PRO A 57 -5.79 -4.87 6.62
CA PRO A 57 -6.57 -5.62 7.60
C PRO A 57 -6.42 -7.12 7.36
N GLY A 58 -5.89 -7.84 8.36
CA GLY A 58 -5.60 -9.26 8.23
C GLY A 58 -5.92 -10.08 9.48
N VAL A 59 -6.45 -9.48 10.54
CA VAL A 59 -6.85 -10.21 11.76
C VAL A 59 -8.36 -10.18 11.90
N LYS A 60 -8.97 -11.35 12.15
CA LYS A 60 -10.43 -11.52 12.32
C LYS A 60 -11.22 -10.86 11.18
N ILE A 61 -10.87 -11.22 9.95
CA ILE A 61 -11.57 -10.73 8.75
C ILE A 61 -12.72 -11.69 8.43
N TRP A 62 -13.94 -11.15 8.44
CA TRP A 62 -15.14 -11.88 8.05
C TRP A 62 -15.18 -12.06 6.53
N SER A 63 -15.31 -13.29 6.06
CA SER A 63 -15.40 -13.57 4.63
C SER A 63 -16.17 -14.85 4.32
N SER A 64 -16.38 -15.13 3.04
CA SER A 64 -17.00 -16.35 2.53
C SER A 64 -16.09 -17.56 2.72
N LEU A 65 -16.70 -18.69 3.08
CA LEU A 65 -16.07 -20.01 3.18
C LEU A 65 -16.82 -21.01 2.27
N PRO A 66 -16.17 -22.11 1.88
CA PRO A 66 -16.83 -23.17 1.10
C PRO A 66 -18.11 -23.69 1.76
N GLY A 67 -19.09 -24.05 0.91
CA GLY A 67 -20.37 -24.61 1.36
C GLY A 67 -21.37 -23.59 1.91
N ASN A 68 -21.45 -22.40 1.30
CA ASN A 68 -22.36 -21.31 1.70
C ASN A 68 -22.18 -20.90 3.17
N LYS A 69 -20.93 -20.87 3.63
CA LYS A 69 -20.58 -20.50 5.00
C LYS A 69 -19.88 -19.16 5.01
N TYR A 70 -19.87 -18.56 6.19
CA TYR A 70 -19.08 -17.36 6.46
C TYR A 70 -18.35 -17.56 7.78
N GLY A 71 -17.19 -16.93 7.91
CA GLY A 71 -16.36 -17.08 9.09
C GLY A 71 -15.28 -16.01 9.18
N TYR A 72 -14.68 -15.91 10.36
CA TYR A 72 -13.51 -15.09 10.59
C TYR A 72 -12.25 -15.90 10.31
N LEU A 73 -11.37 -15.36 9.47
CA LEU A 73 -10.02 -15.86 9.28
C LEU A 73 -8.99 -14.75 9.54
N SER A 74 -7.77 -15.15 9.84
CA SER A 74 -6.64 -14.23 10.03
C SER A 74 -5.46 -14.68 9.18
N GLY A 75 -4.78 -13.73 8.55
CA GLY A 75 -3.62 -13.98 7.71
C GLY A 75 -3.23 -12.78 6.84
N THR A 76 -1.97 -12.77 6.39
CA THR A 76 -1.53 -11.87 5.32
C THR A 76 -2.26 -12.13 4.00
N SER A 77 -2.86 -13.31 3.81
CA SER A 77 -3.76 -13.61 2.69
C SER A 77 -4.99 -12.71 2.67
N GLN A 78 -5.63 -12.46 3.82
CA GLN A 78 -6.80 -11.57 3.91
C GLN A 78 -6.40 -10.11 3.65
N ALA A 79 -5.26 -9.68 4.20
CA ALA A 79 -4.71 -8.35 3.92
C ALA A 79 -4.40 -8.16 2.41
N THR A 80 -3.85 -9.19 1.77
CA THR A 80 -3.54 -9.22 0.33
C THR A 80 -4.82 -9.10 -0.50
N ALA A 81 -5.88 -9.84 -0.15
CA ALA A 81 -7.17 -9.74 -0.83
C ALA A 81 -7.77 -8.34 -0.71
N TYR A 82 -7.68 -7.72 0.48
CA TYR A 82 -8.13 -6.34 0.71
C TYR A 82 -7.37 -5.34 -0.18
N LEU A 83 -6.03 -5.39 -0.20
CA LEU A 83 -5.21 -4.51 -1.05
C LEU A 83 -5.44 -4.74 -2.55
N THR A 84 -5.70 -5.98 -2.96
CA THR A 84 -6.08 -6.31 -4.35
C THR A 84 -7.39 -5.62 -4.72
N GLY A 85 -8.39 -5.62 -3.83
CA GLY A 85 -9.63 -4.88 -4.02
C GLY A 85 -9.41 -3.37 -4.16
N VAL A 86 -8.54 -2.79 -3.33
CA VAL A 86 -8.17 -1.36 -3.45
C VAL A 86 -7.53 -1.06 -4.80
N ALA A 87 -6.58 -1.89 -5.25
CA ALA A 87 -5.94 -1.73 -6.55
C ALA A 87 -6.94 -1.87 -7.71
N ALA A 88 -7.88 -2.82 -7.63
CA ALA A 88 -8.92 -3.01 -8.62
C ALA A 88 -9.85 -1.79 -8.73
N LEU A 89 -10.25 -1.20 -7.60
CA LEU A 89 -11.06 0.03 -7.58
C LEU A 89 -10.31 1.21 -8.20
N LEU A 90 -9.01 1.34 -7.92
CA LEU A 90 -8.17 2.36 -8.54
C LEU A 90 -8.11 2.21 -10.07
N LEU A 91 -7.91 0.99 -10.56
CA LEU A 91 -7.89 0.68 -11.99
C LEU A 91 -9.25 0.91 -12.64
N GLN A 92 -10.35 0.56 -11.96
CA GLN A 92 -11.71 0.80 -12.46
C GLN A 92 -11.98 2.29 -12.68
N GLN A 93 -11.57 3.15 -11.74
CA GLN A 93 -11.74 4.59 -11.86
C GLN A 93 -10.73 5.26 -12.80
N ASN A 94 -9.64 4.55 -13.15
CA ASN A 94 -8.58 5.05 -14.01
C ASN A 94 -8.28 4.07 -15.15
N PRO A 95 -9.16 3.96 -16.17
CA PRO A 95 -8.95 3.02 -17.26
C PRO A 95 -7.63 3.20 -18.03
N GLY A 96 -7.05 4.41 -18.03
CA GLY A 96 -5.74 4.70 -18.63
C GLY A 96 -4.52 4.40 -17.76
N LEU A 97 -4.70 3.96 -16.51
CA LEU A 97 -3.63 3.60 -15.59
C LEU A 97 -3.15 2.18 -15.87
N HIS A 98 -2.28 2.04 -16.87
CA HIS A 98 -1.79 0.72 -17.32
C HIS A 98 -0.50 0.27 -16.61
N ASP A 99 0.27 1.21 -16.06
CA ASP A 99 1.53 0.93 -15.39
C ASP A 99 1.29 0.48 -13.93
N PRO A 100 1.60 -0.79 -13.58
CA PRO A 100 1.39 -1.30 -12.22
C PRO A 100 2.23 -0.57 -11.16
N GLU A 101 3.39 -0.03 -11.53
CA GLU A 101 4.21 0.75 -10.59
C GLU A 101 3.47 2.04 -10.18
N GLN A 102 2.74 2.67 -11.10
CA GLN A 102 1.92 3.84 -10.79
C GLN A 102 0.72 3.50 -9.90
N VAL A 103 0.12 2.31 -10.04
CA VAL A 103 -0.93 1.84 -9.11
C VAL A 103 -0.38 1.71 -7.70
N ILE A 104 0.79 1.07 -7.56
CA ILE A 104 1.50 0.93 -6.29
C ILE A 104 1.81 2.30 -5.69
N GLN A 105 2.38 3.21 -6.47
CA GLN A 105 2.69 4.58 -6.03
C GLN A 105 1.43 5.31 -5.53
N ARG A 106 0.29 5.19 -6.21
CA ARG A 106 -0.99 5.80 -5.78
C ARG A 106 -1.47 5.25 -4.44
N ILE A 107 -1.35 3.93 -4.22
CA ILE A 107 -1.66 3.32 -2.92
C ILE A 107 -0.71 3.86 -1.84
N GLN A 108 0.58 3.98 -2.16
CA GLN A 108 1.60 4.48 -1.23
C GLN A 108 1.39 5.94 -0.86
N ILE A 109 1.26 6.86 -1.81
CA ILE A 109 1.13 8.30 -1.50
C ILE A 109 -0.20 8.63 -0.81
N SER A 110 -1.25 7.84 -1.07
CA SER A 110 -2.56 8.05 -0.46
C SER A 110 -2.69 7.43 0.92
N ARG A 111 -1.82 6.50 1.30
CA ARG A 111 -1.87 5.73 2.56
C ARG A 111 -2.16 6.59 3.80
N LYS A 112 -2.83 5.99 4.77
CA LYS A 112 -2.84 6.50 6.14
C LYS A 112 -1.55 6.04 6.83
N LYS A 113 -0.69 6.98 7.22
CA LYS A 113 0.51 6.67 8.01
C LYS A 113 0.10 6.11 9.38
N VAL A 114 0.78 5.07 9.82
CA VAL A 114 0.60 4.43 11.13
C VAL A 114 1.96 4.32 11.78
N GLN A 115 2.19 5.07 12.85
CA GLN A 115 3.48 5.13 13.54
C GLN A 115 3.95 3.75 14.03
N LYS A 116 3.03 2.89 14.47
CA LYS A 116 3.34 1.51 14.91
C LYS A 116 3.92 0.62 13.81
N LEU A 117 3.82 1.02 12.55
CA LEU A 117 4.37 0.30 11.40
C LEU A 117 5.73 0.86 10.95
N GLU A 118 6.27 1.87 11.64
CA GLU A 118 7.63 2.34 11.42
C GLU A 118 8.63 1.19 11.64
N GLU A 119 9.59 1.07 10.72
CA GLU A 119 10.54 -0.06 10.64
C GLU A 119 9.94 -1.45 10.42
N LYS A 120 8.60 -1.58 10.30
CA LYS A 120 7.92 -2.87 10.02
C LYS A 120 7.56 -3.02 8.54
N THR A 121 7.34 -1.91 7.85
CA THR A 121 7.03 -1.87 6.41
C THR A 121 7.72 -0.65 5.81
N GLN A 122 7.97 -0.66 4.51
CA GLN A 122 8.64 0.43 3.79
C GLN A 122 7.87 1.75 3.89
N PHE A 123 6.55 1.69 3.82
CA PHE A 123 5.71 2.90 3.79
C PHE A 123 5.06 3.23 5.14
N SER A 124 5.20 2.38 6.15
CA SER A 124 4.69 2.61 7.51
C SER A 124 3.21 3.01 7.53
N GLY A 125 2.37 2.33 6.75
CA GLY A 125 1.00 2.76 6.54
C GLY A 125 0.07 1.66 6.07
N ILE A 126 -1.21 2.03 5.99
CA ILE A 126 -2.31 1.21 5.50
C ILE A 126 -3.00 1.92 4.35
N ALA A 127 -3.57 1.17 3.41
CA ALA A 127 -4.27 1.76 2.28
C ALA A 127 -5.43 2.67 2.74
N ASN A 128 -5.50 3.87 2.16
CA ASN A 128 -6.63 4.78 2.34
C ASN A 128 -7.37 4.87 1.00
N THR A 129 -8.38 4.02 0.86
CA THR A 129 -9.12 3.88 -0.41
C THR A 129 -9.73 5.21 -0.84
N GLN A 130 -10.39 5.95 0.05
CA GLN A 130 -11.03 7.22 -0.29
C GLN A 130 -10.02 8.24 -0.84
N LYS A 131 -8.90 8.45 -0.14
CA LYS A 131 -7.85 9.37 -0.59
C LYS A 131 -7.20 8.89 -1.88
N SER A 132 -7.04 7.59 -2.07
CA SER A 132 -6.45 7.02 -3.27
C SER A 132 -7.27 7.33 -4.53
N LEU A 133 -8.60 7.36 -4.39
CA LEU A 133 -9.55 7.67 -5.46
C LEU A 133 -9.67 9.18 -5.70
N SER A 134 -9.57 10.01 -4.65
CA SER A 134 -9.70 11.47 -4.78
C SER A 134 -8.47 12.17 -5.38
N LEU A 135 -7.27 11.59 -5.27
CA LEU A 135 -6.05 12.13 -5.89
C LEU A 135 -6.17 12.34 -7.41
N GLN A 136 -7.08 11.63 -8.07
CA GLN A 136 -7.41 11.82 -9.48
C GLN A 136 -8.18 13.13 -9.75
N ALA A 137 -9.06 13.54 -8.83
CA ALA A 137 -9.86 14.76 -9.00
C ALA A 137 -8.97 16.01 -9.06
N GLU A 138 -7.94 16.05 -8.22
CA GLU A 138 -6.98 17.17 -8.16
C GLU A 138 -6.05 17.21 -9.38
N THR A 139 -5.67 16.06 -9.94
CA THR A 139 -4.87 16.02 -11.17
C THR A 139 -5.67 16.40 -12.42
N ASN A 140 -6.97 16.11 -12.46
CA ASN A 140 -7.83 16.46 -13.59
C ASN A 140 -8.22 17.94 -13.62
N SER A 141 -8.21 18.65 -12.47
CA SER A 141 -8.38 20.11 -12.42
C SER A 141 -7.15 20.90 -12.86
N LEU A 142 -6.00 20.24 -13.06
CA LEU A 142 -4.75 20.87 -13.51
C LEU A 142 -4.40 20.56 -14.97
N ASN A 143 -5.18 19.71 -15.65
CA ASN A 143 -4.95 19.28 -17.03
C ASN A 143 -5.41 20.29 -18.10
N GLY A 144 -5.42 21.58 -17.77
CA GLY A 144 -5.55 22.69 -18.72
C GLY A 144 -4.25 23.02 -19.47
N GLY A 145 -3.20 22.21 -19.35
CA GLY A 145 -2.00 22.38 -20.16
C GLY A 145 -0.79 21.63 -19.66
N PHE A 146 -0.65 20.35 -20.02
CA PHE A 146 0.67 19.71 -20.06
C PHE A 146 0.71 18.68 -21.19
N THR A 147 1.18 19.12 -22.35
CA THR A 147 1.71 18.24 -23.39
C THR A 147 2.94 17.49 -22.90
N GLN A 148 3.05 16.24 -23.36
CA GLN A 148 4.10 15.28 -23.06
C GLN A 148 5.51 15.89 -23.12
N HIS A 149 6.34 15.63 -22.11
CA HIS A 149 7.75 15.30 -22.32
C HIS A 149 8.31 14.52 -21.12
N HIS A 150 9.15 13.56 -21.47
CA HIS A 150 9.81 12.62 -20.58
C HIS A 150 10.51 13.31 -19.40
N GLY A 151 10.25 12.81 -18.19
CA GLY A 151 11.16 12.94 -17.05
C GLY A 151 10.89 14.08 -16.07
N ILE A 152 9.80 14.05 -15.29
CA ILE A 152 9.72 14.82 -14.05
C ILE A 152 8.92 14.06 -12.97
N MET A 153 9.60 13.17 -12.23
CA MET A 153 9.13 12.68 -10.91
C MET A 153 10.14 13.07 -9.83
N LYS A 154 10.59 14.35 -9.83
CA LYS A 154 11.45 14.91 -8.77
C LYS A 154 10.85 16.14 -8.05
N ASN A 155 9.79 16.75 -8.57
CA ASN A 155 9.27 18.01 -7.99
C ASN A 155 8.04 17.89 -7.07
N TRP A 156 7.39 16.73 -6.96
CA TRP A 156 6.24 16.60 -6.06
C TRP A 156 6.64 16.46 -4.58
N PHE A 157 7.85 15.94 -4.30
CA PHE A 157 8.33 15.78 -2.92
C PHE A 157 8.75 17.10 -2.23
N LEU A 158 8.98 18.17 -2.99
CA LEU A 158 9.42 19.47 -2.45
C LEU A 158 8.28 20.45 -2.14
N LEU A 159 7.05 20.17 -2.57
CA LEU A 159 5.92 21.08 -2.39
C LEU A 159 5.09 20.83 -1.12
N ASN A 160 5.34 19.73 -0.40
CA ASN A 160 4.61 19.38 0.84
C ASN A 160 5.46 19.39 2.12
N SER A 161 6.63 20.05 2.13
CA SER A 161 7.50 20.14 3.31
C SER A 161 7.49 21.50 4.02
N LYS A 162 6.48 22.36 3.82
CA LYS A 162 6.36 23.62 4.58
C LYS A 162 5.47 23.45 5.80
N ASP A 163 6.04 22.83 6.82
CA ASP A 163 5.71 23.09 8.22
C ASP A 163 7.01 23.05 9.04
N SER A 164 7.77 24.16 8.99
CA SER A 164 8.70 24.53 10.06
C SER A 164 8.96 26.03 9.99
N ILE A 165 8.01 26.80 10.51
CA ILE A 165 8.30 28.14 11.00
C ILE A 165 9.04 27.95 12.32
N LEU A 166 10.34 28.21 12.36
CA LEU A 166 11.02 28.62 13.60
C LEU A 166 11.97 29.77 13.31
N ASN A 167 11.75 30.82 14.10
CA ASN A 167 12.35 32.14 14.05
C ASN A 167 13.86 32.12 14.28
N PHE A 168 14.57 32.99 13.57
CA PHE A 168 15.74 33.68 14.12
C PHE A 168 15.65 35.15 13.75
N LYS A 169 15.67 36.01 14.78
CA LYS A 169 16.14 37.39 14.68
C LYS A 169 17.67 37.37 14.59
#